data_AF-W5MMN0-F1
#
_entry.id   AF-W5MMN0-F1
#
_cell.length_a   1.000
_cell.length_b   1.000
_cell.length_c   1.000
_cell.angle_alpha   90.00
_cell.angle_beta   90.00
_cell.angle_gamma   90.00
#
_symmetry.space_group_name_H-M   'P 1'
#
loop_
_entity.id
_entity.type
_entity.pdbx_description
1 polymer ?
#
loop_
_entity_poly.entity_id
_entity_poly.type
_entity_poly.pdbx_seq_one_letter_code
_entity_poly.pdbx_strand_id
1 'polypeptide(L)'
;MRTVISKTYHISTFMWYTFLTSILLSKDPKELPQGLFVYGGPWKYLTFLNLVLQMVFFGLAALSDFQLPYMKGEAKKLHLWKDLLFSVLAFPVGSFVVMVFWGMFMYDRQLVYPDNLDNFFPPWINHAMHTAVLPLLAVEIVLHRHAYPKKQNGLATLGIIGVGYLTWVIWIYLTVGVWVYPVLGKFTPAGLAFFFLFNMSVVEGLYLFGEALNCFIWGQPHYKVKRT
;
A
#
# COMPACT_ATOMS: atom_id res chain seq x y z
N MET A 1 -4.89 27.60 9.41
CA MET A 1 -5.95 26.56 9.45
C MET A 1 -5.55 25.31 8.65
N ARG A 2 -5.25 25.39 7.34
CA ARG A 2 -4.87 24.24 6.50
C ARG A 2 -3.62 23.48 6.99
N THR A 3 -2.64 24.19 7.54
CA THR A 3 -1.39 23.60 8.09
C THR A 3 -1.59 22.86 9.41
N VAL A 4 -2.53 23.29 10.27
CA VAL A 4 -2.84 22.59 11.52
C VAL A 4 -3.62 21.31 11.23
N ILE A 5 -4.61 21.39 10.32
CA ILE A 5 -5.38 20.21 9.87
C ILE A 5 -4.45 19.14 9.30
N SER A 6 -3.51 19.53 8.42
CA SER A 6 -2.56 18.61 7.80
C SER A 6 -1.64 17.93 8.84
N LYS A 7 -1.09 18.72 9.78
CA LYS A 7 -0.27 18.21 10.89
C LYS A 7 -1.02 17.19 11.74
N THR A 8 -2.21 17.56 12.20
CA THR A 8 -3.04 16.68 13.03
C THR A 8 -3.40 15.42 12.27
N TYR A 9 -3.73 15.53 10.98
CA TYR A 9 -4.06 14.41 10.13
C TYR A 9 -2.88 13.44 9.96
N HIS A 10 -1.71 13.92 9.53
CA HIS A 10 -0.55 13.05 9.33
C HIS A 10 -0.08 12.39 10.62
N ILE A 11 -0.03 13.12 11.75
CA ILE A 11 0.34 12.54 13.05
C ILE A 11 -0.66 11.46 13.46
N SER A 12 -1.96 11.75 13.39
CA SER A 12 -3.00 10.81 13.82
C SER A 12 -2.96 9.54 12.96
N THR A 13 -2.81 9.69 11.64
CA THR A 13 -2.72 8.56 10.72
C THR A 13 -1.42 7.77 10.91
N PHE A 14 -0.30 8.44 11.16
CA PHE A 14 0.97 7.78 11.49
C PHE A 14 0.85 6.95 12.78
N MET A 15 0.27 7.53 13.83
CA MET A 15 0.01 6.84 15.10
C MET A 15 -0.93 5.65 14.89
N TRP A 16 -1.97 5.81 14.08
CA TRP A 16 -2.90 4.73 13.72
C TRP A 16 -2.18 3.54 13.07
N TYR A 17 -1.37 3.77 12.03
CA TYR A 17 -0.64 2.68 11.38
C TYR A 17 0.46 2.08 12.26
N THR A 18 1.10 2.90 13.12
CA THR A 18 2.07 2.40 14.11
C THR A 18 1.37 1.47 15.12
N PHE A 19 0.20 1.86 15.61
CA PHE A 19 -0.61 1.04 16.51
C PHE A 19 -1.02 -0.28 15.84
N LEU A 20 -1.57 -0.24 14.63
CA LEU A 20 -1.98 -1.44 13.90
C LEU A 20 -0.80 -2.38 13.63
N THR A 21 0.32 -1.87 13.12
CA THR A 21 1.50 -2.70 12.85
C THR A 21 2.07 -3.29 14.13
N SER A 22 2.07 -2.56 15.24
CA SER A 22 2.52 -3.08 16.54
C SER A 22 1.65 -4.23 17.05
N ILE A 23 0.31 -4.12 16.95
CA ILE A 23 -0.61 -5.21 17.32
C ILE A 23 -0.36 -6.45 16.47
N LEU A 24 -0.18 -6.28 15.15
CA LEU A 24 0.01 -7.41 14.25
C LEU A 24 1.35 -8.11 14.48
N LEU A 25 2.39 -7.34 14.83
CA LEU A 25 3.72 -7.87 15.18
C LEU A 25 3.77 -8.50 16.56
N SER A 26 2.91 -8.09 17.50
CA SER A 26 2.89 -8.62 18.87
C SER A 26 2.09 -9.93 19.01
N LYS A 27 1.42 -10.40 17.96
CA LYS A 27 0.65 -11.66 18.01
C LYS A 27 1.59 -12.86 18.07
N ASP A 28 1.34 -13.75 19.04
CA ASP A 28 2.12 -14.99 19.19
C ASP A 28 1.85 -15.92 18.00
N PRO A 29 2.88 -16.37 17.25
CA PRO A 29 2.75 -17.37 16.21
C PRO A 29 2.04 -18.66 16.64
N LYS A 30 2.09 -19.01 17.93
CA LYS A 30 1.44 -20.21 18.49
C LYS A 30 -0.08 -20.08 18.60
N GLU A 31 -0.60 -18.87 18.73
CA GLU A 31 -2.03 -18.64 18.77
C GLU A 31 -2.62 -18.77 17.36
N LEU A 32 -1.87 -18.44 16.32
CA LEU A 32 -2.37 -18.39 14.95
C LEU A 32 -2.57 -19.76 14.31
N PRO A 33 -3.47 -19.88 13.31
CA PRO A 33 -3.68 -21.14 12.60
C PRO A 33 -2.37 -21.71 12.06
N GLN A 34 -2.21 -23.03 12.17
CA GLN A 34 -1.04 -23.73 11.62
C GLN A 34 -0.84 -23.35 10.15
N GLY A 35 0.38 -22.91 9.80
CA GLY A 35 0.74 -22.47 8.45
C GLY A 35 0.67 -20.96 8.20
N LEU A 36 0.02 -20.17 9.07
CA LEU A 36 -0.15 -18.73 8.81
C LEU A 36 1.20 -17.97 8.81
N PHE A 37 2.14 -18.30 9.71
CA PHE A 37 3.44 -17.58 9.84
C PHE A 37 4.70 -18.45 9.82
N VAL A 38 4.63 -19.70 9.33
CA VAL A 38 5.77 -20.64 9.36
C VAL A 38 7.00 -20.12 8.62
N TYR A 39 6.82 -19.52 7.43
CA TYR A 39 7.90 -18.93 6.64
C TYR A 39 7.49 -17.55 6.11
N GLY A 40 8.33 -16.55 6.33
CA GLY A 40 8.07 -15.15 5.97
C GLY A 40 7.17 -14.38 6.94
N GLY A 41 6.56 -15.02 7.94
CA GLY A 41 5.74 -14.36 8.98
C GLY A 41 4.66 -13.43 8.38
N PRO A 42 4.36 -12.28 9.01
CA PRO A 42 3.48 -11.26 8.44
C PRO A 42 4.01 -10.67 7.11
N TRP A 43 5.33 -10.66 6.92
CA TRP A 43 6.02 -10.01 5.78
C TRP A 43 5.76 -10.67 4.44
N LYS A 44 5.20 -11.88 4.41
CA LYS A 44 4.74 -12.48 3.15
C LYS A 44 3.47 -11.84 2.60
N TYR A 45 2.67 -11.18 3.43
CA TYR A 45 1.37 -10.67 3.03
C TYR A 45 1.45 -9.22 2.56
N LEU A 46 0.98 -8.95 1.33
CA LEU A 46 0.89 -7.59 0.79
C LEU A 46 0.08 -6.65 1.68
N THR A 47 -0.95 -7.15 2.38
CA THR A 47 -1.70 -6.35 3.36
C THR A 47 -0.78 -5.78 4.42
N PHE A 48 0.06 -6.60 5.04
CA PHE A 48 0.97 -6.15 6.09
C PHE A 48 2.04 -5.20 5.54
N LEU A 49 2.63 -5.54 4.39
CA LEU A 49 3.58 -4.66 3.70
C LEU A 49 2.95 -3.30 3.36
N ASN A 50 1.69 -3.27 2.94
CA ASN A 50 0.96 -2.04 2.70
C ASN A 50 0.77 -1.24 4.00
N LEU A 51 0.44 -1.85 5.14
CA LEU A 51 0.33 -1.11 6.41
C LEU A 51 1.66 -0.46 6.81
N VAL A 52 2.78 -1.16 6.63
CA VAL A 52 4.12 -0.60 6.84
C VAL A 52 4.40 0.53 5.85
N LEU A 53 4.04 0.36 4.58
CA LEU A 53 4.16 1.42 3.57
C LEU A 53 3.37 2.67 3.94
N GLN A 54 2.11 2.52 4.37
CA GLN A 54 1.30 3.64 4.84
C GLN A 54 1.90 4.29 6.09
N MET A 55 2.37 3.49 7.06
CA MET A 55 3.07 3.99 8.25
C MET A 55 4.29 4.85 7.88
N VAL A 56 5.15 4.35 6.99
CA VAL A 56 6.35 5.07 6.54
C VAL A 56 5.96 6.34 5.80
N PHE A 57 4.96 6.27 4.92
CA PHE A 57 4.47 7.44 4.20
C PHE A 57 3.95 8.52 5.14
N PHE A 58 3.01 8.20 6.04
CA PHE A 58 2.44 9.17 6.97
C PHE A 58 3.47 9.68 7.99
N GLY A 59 4.47 8.86 8.35
CA GLY A 59 5.62 9.30 9.13
C GLY A 59 6.46 10.35 8.40
N LEU A 60 6.80 10.12 7.13
CA LEU A 60 7.49 11.11 6.30
C LEU A 60 6.65 12.37 6.07
N ALA A 61 5.34 12.24 5.91
CA ALA A 61 4.41 13.36 5.78
C ALA A 61 4.36 14.19 7.06
N ALA A 62 4.26 13.56 8.24
CA ALA A 62 4.34 14.23 9.52
C ALA A 62 5.68 14.96 9.69
N LEU A 63 6.82 14.31 9.41
CA LEU A 63 8.14 14.95 9.45
C LEU A 63 8.23 16.15 8.51
N SER A 64 7.61 16.06 7.32
CA SER A 64 7.57 17.14 6.33
C SER A 64 6.82 18.38 6.84
N ASP A 65 5.82 18.19 7.70
CA ASP A 65 5.05 19.31 8.27
C ASP A 65 5.80 20.08 9.38
N PHE A 66 6.80 19.45 10.00
CA PHE A 66 7.61 20.04 11.07
C PHE A 66 8.95 20.59 10.58
N GLN A 67 9.14 20.74 9.27
CA GLN A 67 10.39 21.23 8.69
C GLN A 67 10.91 22.49 9.39
N LEU A 68 12.13 22.37 9.93
CA LEU A 68 12.80 23.44 10.64
C LEU A 68 13.48 24.40 9.65
N PRO A 69 13.52 25.72 9.93
CA PRO A 69 14.00 26.75 8.99
C PRO A 69 15.40 26.55 8.40
N TYR A 70 16.26 25.73 9.03
CA TYR A 70 17.64 25.47 8.63
C TYR A 70 17.81 24.29 7.65
N MET A 71 16.78 23.48 7.39
CA MET A 71 16.88 22.27 6.56
C MET A 71 16.51 22.47 5.08
N LYS A 72 16.66 23.67 4.50
CA LYS A 72 16.12 24.01 3.17
C LYS A 72 16.44 23.00 2.05
N GLY A 73 17.65 22.43 2.01
CA GLY A 73 18.05 21.42 1.02
C GLY A 73 17.46 20.03 1.27
N GLU A 74 17.51 19.57 2.52
CA GLU A 74 16.97 18.27 2.96
C GLU A 74 15.42 18.26 2.92
N ALA A 75 14.79 19.40 3.19
CA ALA A 75 13.35 19.61 3.05
C ALA A 75 12.87 19.32 1.62
N LYS A 76 13.61 19.77 0.60
CA LYS A 76 13.26 19.52 -0.81
C LYS A 76 13.34 18.04 -1.17
N LYS A 77 14.39 17.34 -0.69
CA LYS A 77 14.51 15.88 -0.89
C LYS A 77 13.39 15.14 -0.17
N LEU A 78 13.07 15.53 1.06
CA LEU A 78 12.01 14.92 1.85
C LEU A 78 10.65 15.04 1.15
N HIS A 79 10.30 16.23 0.65
CA HIS A 79 9.06 16.43 -0.13
C HIS A 79 9.04 15.58 -1.41
N LEU A 80 10.17 15.49 -2.11
CA LEU A 80 10.27 14.64 -3.31
C LEU A 80 10.05 13.17 -2.96
N TRP A 81 10.71 12.66 -1.92
CA TRP A 81 10.54 11.28 -1.47
C TRP A 81 9.12 11.00 -0.99
N LYS A 82 8.51 11.93 -0.24
CA LYS A 82 7.11 11.85 0.18
C LYS A 82 6.18 11.71 -1.03
N ASP A 83 6.37 12.55 -2.04
CA ASP A 83 5.53 12.55 -3.24
C ASP A 83 5.74 11.29 -4.09
N LEU A 84 6.99 10.85 -4.27
CA LEU A 84 7.28 9.60 -4.98
C LEU A 84 6.70 8.39 -4.24
N LEU A 85 6.88 8.32 -2.92
CA LEU A 85 6.34 7.24 -2.10
C LEU A 85 4.81 7.20 -2.17
N PHE A 86 4.16 8.35 -2.12
CA PHE A 86 2.71 8.42 -2.24
C PHE A 86 2.23 7.97 -3.63
N SER A 87 2.72 8.67 -4.66
CA SER A 87 2.22 8.53 -6.04
C SER A 87 2.54 7.17 -6.64
N VAL A 88 3.75 6.65 -6.43
CA VAL A 88 4.21 5.41 -7.03
C VAL A 88 3.76 4.20 -6.23
N LEU A 89 3.67 4.30 -4.89
CA LEU A 89 3.48 3.14 -4.02
C LEU A 89 2.23 3.25 -3.14
N ALA A 90 2.18 4.19 -2.20
CA ALA A 90 1.17 4.19 -1.15
C ALA A 90 -0.26 4.26 -1.70
N PHE A 91 -0.50 5.12 -2.70
CA PHE A 91 -1.81 5.23 -3.33
C PHE A 91 -2.19 3.99 -4.17
N PRO A 92 -1.42 3.60 -5.20
CA PRO A 92 -1.82 2.48 -6.07
C PRO A 92 -1.83 1.14 -5.31
N VAL A 93 -0.82 0.84 -4.49
CA VAL A 93 -0.76 -0.42 -3.74
C VAL A 93 -1.84 -0.46 -2.66
N GLY A 94 -2.04 0.64 -1.92
CA GLY A 94 -3.08 0.70 -0.90
C GLY A 94 -4.49 0.53 -1.46
N SER A 95 -4.78 1.20 -2.59
CA SER A 95 -6.05 1.04 -3.29
C SER A 95 -6.24 -0.37 -3.84
N PHE A 96 -5.17 -0.99 -4.36
CA PHE A 96 -5.18 -2.36 -4.86
C PHE A 96 -5.49 -3.37 -3.76
N VAL A 97 -4.83 -3.26 -2.59
CA VAL A 97 -5.08 -4.14 -1.44
C VAL A 97 -6.54 -4.09 -1.02
N VAL A 98 -7.13 -2.90 -0.91
CA VAL A 98 -8.55 -2.71 -0.56
C VAL A 98 -9.46 -3.38 -1.59
N MET A 99 -9.25 -3.07 -2.87
CA MET A 99 -10.09 -3.57 -3.96
C MET A 99 -10.02 -5.09 -4.09
N VAL A 100 -8.82 -5.66 -4.11
CA VAL A 100 -8.64 -7.10 -4.30
C VAL A 100 -9.14 -7.87 -3.08
N PHE A 101 -8.90 -7.36 -1.86
CA PHE A 101 -9.40 -8.00 -0.64
C PHE A 101 -10.92 -8.04 -0.62
N TRP A 102 -11.60 -6.89 -0.74
CA TRP A 102 -13.05 -6.86 -0.67
C TRP A 102 -13.71 -7.54 -1.87
N GLY A 103 -13.12 -7.44 -3.06
CA GLY A 103 -13.58 -8.19 -4.24
C GLY A 103 -13.58 -9.69 -4.01
N MET A 104 -12.48 -10.24 -3.48
CA MET A 104 -12.40 -11.66 -3.13
C MET A 104 -13.27 -12.01 -1.92
N PHE A 105 -13.31 -11.16 -0.89
CA PHE A 105 -14.08 -11.40 0.34
C PHE A 105 -15.58 -11.50 0.05
N MET A 106 -16.11 -10.61 -0.81
CA MET A 106 -17.52 -10.64 -1.22
C MET A 106 -17.84 -11.82 -2.13
N TYR A 107 -16.89 -12.27 -2.94
CA TYR A 107 -17.06 -13.44 -3.81
C TYR A 107 -17.06 -14.74 -2.99
N ASP A 108 -16.00 -14.95 -2.21
CA ASP A 108 -15.85 -16.06 -1.28
C ASP A 108 -14.76 -15.71 -0.25
N ARG A 109 -15.19 -15.37 0.98
CA ARG A 109 -14.27 -15.01 2.07
C ARG A 109 -13.23 -16.10 2.35
N GLN A 110 -13.51 -17.38 2.09
CA GLN A 110 -12.59 -18.48 2.40
C GLN A 110 -11.30 -18.41 1.55
N LEU A 111 -11.29 -17.65 0.46
CA LEU A 111 -10.11 -17.46 -0.39
C LEU A 111 -9.04 -16.57 0.24
N VAL A 112 -9.44 -15.63 1.11
CA VAL A 112 -8.58 -14.57 1.64
C VAL A 112 -8.65 -14.40 3.14
N TYR A 113 -9.78 -14.75 3.74
CA TYR A 113 -10.10 -14.53 5.14
C TYR A 113 -11.07 -15.60 5.68
N PRO A 114 -10.59 -16.84 5.89
CA PRO A 114 -11.41 -17.94 6.42
C PRO A 114 -12.00 -17.66 7.81
N ASP A 115 -13.08 -18.35 8.18
CA ASP A 115 -13.81 -18.10 9.44
C ASP A 115 -12.94 -18.25 10.70
N ASN A 116 -11.96 -19.15 10.66
CA ASN A 116 -11.05 -19.34 11.80
C ASN A 116 -10.18 -18.10 12.10
N LEU A 117 -10.02 -17.18 11.15
CA LEU A 117 -9.28 -15.94 11.36
C LEU A 117 -10.04 -14.93 12.21
N ASP A 118 -11.37 -15.02 12.34
CA ASP A 118 -12.16 -14.10 13.19
C ASP A 118 -11.75 -14.18 14.67
N ASN A 119 -11.27 -15.35 15.11
CA ASN A 119 -10.76 -15.56 16.47
C ASN A 119 -9.45 -14.79 16.74
N PHE A 120 -8.70 -14.45 15.70
CA PHE A 120 -7.39 -13.81 15.80
C PHE A 120 -7.42 -12.35 15.39
N PHE A 121 -8.16 -12.07 14.32
CA PHE A 121 -8.36 -10.75 13.77
C PHE A 121 -9.85 -10.43 13.95
N PRO A 122 -10.23 -9.75 15.05
CA PRO A 122 -11.60 -9.32 15.19
C PRO A 122 -12.01 -8.40 14.04
N PRO A 123 -13.31 -8.28 13.71
CA PRO A 123 -13.79 -7.55 12.54
C PRO A 123 -13.23 -6.11 12.40
N TRP A 124 -13.00 -5.42 13.52
CA TRP A 124 -12.44 -4.08 13.49
C TRP A 124 -10.99 -4.06 12.97
N ILE A 125 -10.16 -5.07 13.26
CA ILE A 125 -8.80 -5.18 12.71
C ILE A 125 -8.91 -5.44 11.21
N ASN A 126 -9.83 -6.32 10.78
CA ASN A 126 -10.04 -6.56 9.36
C ASN A 126 -10.39 -5.26 8.60
N HIS A 127 -11.33 -4.47 9.12
CA HIS A 127 -11.66 -3.16 8.54
C HIS A 127 -10.51 -2.15 8.65
N ALA A 128 -9.74 -2.16 9.73
CA ALA A 128 -8.57 -1.31 9.88
C ALA A 128 -7.49 -1.61 8.81
N MET A 129 -7.30 -2.88 8.47
CA MET A 129 -6.32 -3.33 7.49
C MET A 129 -6.79 -3.15 6.04
N HIS A 130 -8.09 -3.35 5.78
CA HIS A 130 -8.62 -3.48 4.42
C HIS A 130 -9.67 -2.45 4.02
N THR A 131 -10.27 -1.70 4.94
CA THR A 131 -11.24 -0.63 4.61
C THR A 131 -10.65 0.75 4.85
N ALA A 132 -10.08 0.98 6.03
CA ALA A 132 -9.63 2.32 6.46
C ALA A 132 -8.55 2.92 5.56
N VAL A 133 -7.78 2.09 4.84
CA VAL A 133 -6.72 2.51 3.93
C VAL A 133 -7.22 3.47 2.84
N LEU A 134 -8.32 3.15 2.17
CA LEU A 134 -8.79 3.95 1.02
C LEU A 134 -9.33 5.33 1.44
N PRO A 135 -10.18 5.47 2.49
CA PRO A 135 -10.59 6.77 2.99
C PRO A 135 -9.42 7.66 3.43
N LEU A 136 -8.40 7.09 4.10
CA LEU A 136 -7.21 7.84 4.49
C LEU A 136 -6.43 8.33 3.26
N LEU A 137 -6.18 7.46 2.28
CA LEU A 137 -5.56 7.88 1.02
C LEU A 137 -6.38 8.95 0.26
N ALA A 138 -7.71 8.86 0.29
CA ALA A 138 -8.60 9.84 -0.33
C ALA A 138 -8.52 11.20 0.37
N VAL A 139 -8.50 11.22 1.71
CA VAL A 139 -8.28 12.45 2.48
C VAL A 139 -6.92 13.06 2.13
N GLU A 140 -5.88 12.25 1.98
CA GLU A 140 -4.55 12.75 1.60
C GLU A 140 -4.56 13.42 0.22
N ILE A 141 -5.17 12.81 -0.79
CA ILE A 141 -5.31 13.40 -2.14
C ILE A 141 -6.05 14.74 -2.11
N VAL A 142 -7.05 14.88 -1.25
CA VAL A 142 -7.84 16.12 -1.13
C VAL A 142 -7.08 17.20 -0.37
N LEU A 143 -6.28 16.84 0.64
CA LEU A 143 -5.53 17.78 1.46
C LEU A 143 -4.22 18.24 0.80
N HIS A 144 -3.54 17.34 0.08
CA HIS A 144 -2.22 17.55 -0.47
C HIS A 144 -2.14 17.25 -1.97
N ARG A 145 -1.49 18.17 -2.69
CA ARG A 145 -1.04 17.93 -4.05
C ARG A 145 0.24 17.10 -4.01
N HIS A 146 0.31 16.03 -4.79
CA HIS A 146 1.53 15.25 -4.98
C HIS A 146 2.13 15.45 -6.37
N ALA A 147 3.45 15.57 -6.45
CA ALA A 147 4.17 15.55 -7.70
C ALA A 147 4.38 14.11 -8.19
N TYR A 148 3.75 13.76 -9.31
CA TYR A 148 3.99 12.49 -9.98
C TYR A 148 5.29 12.56 -10.80
N PRO A 149 6.10 11.49 -10.83
CA PRO A 149 7.25 11.41 -11.74
C PRO A 149 6.78 11.34 -13.19
N LYS A 150 7.74 11.34 -14.15
CA LYS A 150 7.42 10.97 -15.52
C LYS A 150 6.70 9.62 -15.52
N LYS A 151 5.55 9.55 -16.18
CA LYS A 151 4.66 8.36 -16.19
C LYS A 151 5.39 7.03 -16.38
N GLN A 152 6.28 6.96 -17.37
CA GLN A 152 7.08 5.76 -17.63
C GLN A 152 7.97 5.36 -16.45
N ASN A 153 8.59 6.34 -15.77
CA ASN A 153 9.44 6.07 -14.61
C ASN A 153 8.61 5.61 -13.41
N GLY A 154 7.44 6.22 -13.19
CA GLY A 154 6.50 5.82 -12.14
C GLY A 154 6.03 4.38 -12.34
N LEU A 155 5.51 4.08 -13.54
CA LEU A 155 5.06 2.73 -13.91
C LEU A 155 6.20 1.71 -13.86
N ALA A 156 7.40 2.03 -14.37
CA ALA A 156 8.55 1.13 -14.30
C ALA A 156 8.96 0.83 -12.85
N THR A 157 8.96 1.85 -11.99
CA THR A 157 9.31 1.67 -10.56
C THR A 157 8.28 0.80 -9.85
N LEU A 158 6.99 1.06 -10.06
CA LEU A 158 5.89 0.26 -9.54
C LEU A 158 5.95 -1.19 -10.06
N GLY A 159 6.24 -1.36 -11.36
CA GLY A 159 6.44 -2.64 -12.01
C GLY A 159 7.59 -3.46 -11.39
N ILE A 160 8.76 -2.84 -11.22
CA ILE A 160 9.94 -3.49 -10.60
C ILE A 160 9.62 -3.96 -9.17
N ILE A 161 8.95 -3.11 -8.37
CA ILE A 161 8.58 -3.46 -7.00
C ILE A 161 7.53 -4.57 -6.98
N GLY A 162 6.54 -4.51 -7.87
CA GLY A 162 5.54 -5.57 -8.05
C GLY A 162 6.16 -6.90 -8.43
N VAL A 163 7.09 -6.92 -9.41
CA VAL A 163 7.85 -8.12 -9.78
C VAL A 163 8.68 -8.64 -8.60
N GLY A 164 9.29 -7.75 -7.80
CA GLY A 164 9.99 -8.13 -6.58
C GLY A 164 9.08 -8.85 -5.57
N TYR A 165 7.87 -8.33 -5.34
CA TYR A 165 6.89 -8.98 -4.47
C TYR A 165 6.39 -10.31 -5.04
N LEU A 166 6.10 -10.40 -6.33
CA LEU A 166 5.69 -11.64 -6.98
C LEU A 166 6.79 -12.71 -6.91
N THR A 167 8.05 -12.30 -7.10
CA THR A 167 9.22 -13.17 -6.92
C THR A 167 9.28 -13.70 -5.49
N TRP A 168 9.01 -12.85 -4.49
CA TRP A 168 8.93 -13.28 -3.09
C TRP A 168 7.81 -14.30 -2.85
N VAL A 169 6.62 -14.08 -3.40
CA VAL A 169 5.50 -15.03 -3.30
C VAL A 169 5.85 -16.39 -3.92
N ILE A 170 6.46 -16.40 -5.11
CA ILE A 170 6.89 -17.62 -5.79
C ILE A 170 7.99 -18.31 -4.99
N TRP A 171 8.97 -17.56 -4.49
CA TRP A 171 10.06 -18.09 -3.68
C TRP A 171 9.55 -18.82 -2.42
N ILE A 172 8.58 -18.24 -1.71
CA ILE A 172 7.96 -18.89 -0.55
C ILE A 172 7.35 -20.23 -0.97
N TYR A 173 6.58 -20.28 -2.06
CA TYR A 173 5.99 -21.53 -2.53
C TYR A 173 7.05 -22.58 -2.87
N LEU A 174 8.12 -22.18 -3.57
CA LEU A 174 9.24 -23.08 -3.90
C LEU A 174 9.97 -23.59 -2.65
N THR A 175 9.99 -22.81 -1.57
CA THR A 175 10.71 -23.15 -0.33
C THR A 175 9.91 -24.05 0.60
N VAL A 176 8.61 -23.77 0.79
CA VAL A 176 7.77 -24.48 1.78
C VAL A 176 6.59 -25.24 1.18
N GLY A 177 6.39 -25.20 -0.12
CA GLY A 177 5.31 -25.91 -0.82
C GLY A 177 3.90 -25.35 -0.57
N VAL A 178 3.78 -24.22 0.13
CA VAL A 178 2.51 -23.60 0.49
C VAL A 178 2.44 -22.18 -0.08
N TRP A 179 1.34 -21.87 -0.77
CA TRP A 179 1.11 -20.54 -1.32
C TRP A 179 0.85 -19.51 -0.21
N VAL A 180 1.36 -18.29 -0.41
CA VAL A 180 1.04 -17.13 0.45
C VAL A 180 -0.47 -16.90 0.52
N TYR A 181 -1.14 -17.02 -0.63
CA TYR A 181 -2.59 -16.89 -0.75
C TYR A 181 -3.14 -18.23 -1.26
N PRO A 182 -4.06 -18.89 -0.52
CA PRO A 182 -4.61 -20.19 -0.92
C PRO A 182 -5.23 -20.19 -2.33
N VAL A 183 -5.81 -19.06 -2.76
CA VAL A 183 -6.37 -18.89 -4.09
C VAL A 183 -5.37 -19.18 -5.22
N LEU A 184 -4.08 -18.94 -5.02
CA LEU A 184 -3.03 -19.22 -6.02
C LEU A 184 -2.92 -20.72 -6.33
N GLY A 185 -3.16 -21.57 -5.34
CA GLY A 185 -3.13 -23.03 -5.53
C GLY A 185 -4.27 -23.58 -6.40
N LYS A 186 -5.26 -22.76 -6.74
CA LYS A 186 -6.39 -23.15 -7.60
C LYS A 186 -6.09 -22.99 -9.09
N PHE A 187 -5.00 -22.31 -9.46
CA PHE A 187 -4.67 -22.02 -10.84
C PHE A 187 -3.67 -23.01 -11.44
N THR A 188 -3.79 -23.24 -12.75
CA THR A 188 -2.71 -23.85 -13.55
C THR A 188 -1.54 -22.86 -13.68
N PRO A 189 -0.34 -23.29 -14.12
CA PRO A 189 0.77 -22.36 -14.36
C PRO A 189 0.42 -21.21 -15.32
N ALA A 190 -0.32 -21.49 -16.39
CA ALA A 190 -0.82 -20.47 -17.31
C ALA A 190 -1.85 -19.54 -16.63
N GLY A 191 -2.72 -20.10 -15.79
CA GLY A 191 -3.67 -19.32 -14.99
C GLY A 191 -2.97 -18.40 -13.99
N LEU A 192 -1.88 -18.85 -13.35
CA LEU A 192 -1.06 -18.02 -12.46
C LEU A 192 -0.39 -16.87 -13.22
N ALA A 193 0.19 -17.16 -14.39
CA ALA A 193 0.80 -16.13 -15.23
C ALA A 193 -0.23 -15.06 -15.61
N PHE A 194 -1.42 -15.47 -16.07
CA PHE A 194 -2.52 -14.56 -16.36
C PHE A 194 -2.95 -13.77 -15.11
N PHE A 195 -3.13 -14.44 -13.97
CA PHE A 195 -3.53 -13.80 -12.72
C PHE A 195 -2.53 -12.72 -12.28
N PHE A 196 -1.23 -13.01 -12.34
CA PHE A 196 -0.20 -12.02 -11.99
C PHE A 196 -0.17 -10.85 -12.98
N LEU A 197 -0.22 -11.10 -14.29
CA LEU A 197 -0.26 -10.05 -15.30
C LEU A 197 -1.51 -9.16 -15.19
N PHE A 198 -2.66 -9.76 -14.90
CA PHE A 198 -3.90 -9.04 -14.67
C PHE A 198 -3.80 -8.13 -13.45
N ASN A 199 -3.36 -8.66 -12.30
CA ASN A 199 -3.23 -7.85 -11.09
C ASN A 199 -2.17 -6.74 -11.23
N MET A 200 -1.06 -6.98 -11.94
CA MET A 200 -0.09 -5.93 -12.27
C MET A 200 -0.73 -4.82 -13.11
N SER A 201 -1.47 -5.17 -14.15
CA SER A 201 -2.22 -4.20 -14.97
C SER A 201 -3.22 -3.38 -14.14
N VAL A 202 -3.88 -4.00 -13.16
CA VAL A 202 -4.82 -3.31 -12.25
C VAL A 202 -4.08 -2.30 -11.35
N VAL A 203 -2.94 -2.67 -10.77
CA VAL A 203 -2.12 -1.78 -9.93
C VAL A 203 -1.59 -0.59 -10.75
N GLU A 204 -1.15 -0.82 -11.99
CA GLU A 204 -0.76 0.24 -12.92
C GLU A 204 -1.94 1.15 -13.31
N GLY A 205 -3.13 0.57 -13.52
CA GLY A 205 -4.36 1.32 -13.73
C GLY A 205 -4.70 2.23 -12.55
N LEU A 206 -4.48 1.77 -11.32
CA LEU A 206 -4.66 2.58 -10.11
C LEU A 206 -3.64 3.71 -9.98
N TYR A 207 -2.39 3.50 -10.43
CA TYR A 207 -1.41 4.58 -10.53
C TYR A 207 -1.90 5.68 -11.47
N LEU A 208 -2.38 5.30 -12.67
CA LEU A 208 -2.91 6.25 -13.65
C LEU A 208 -4.17 6.96 -13.13
N PHE A 209 -5.04 6.23 -12.42
CA PHE A 209 -6.20 6.80 -11.77
C PHE A 209 -5.80 7.81 -10.69
N GLY A 210 -4.80 7.52 -9.86
CA GLY A 210 -4.27 8.45 -8.88
C GLY A 210 -3.69 9.72 -9.50
N GLU A 211 -2.94 9.58 -10.60
CA GLU A 211 -2.43 10.72 -11.38
C GLU A 211 -3.57 11.59 -11.91
N ALA A 212 -4.61 10.96 -12.48
CA ALA A 212 -5.79 11.64 -13.00
C ALA A 212 -6.57 12.37 -11.89
N LEU A 213 -6.80 11.73 -10.73
CA LEU A 213 -7.45 12.34 -9.58
C LEU A 213 -6.67 13.55 -9.05
N ASN A 214 -5.35 13.42 -8.91
CA ASN A 214 -4.50 14.51 -8.47
C ASN A 214 -4.55 15.70 -9.45
N CYS A 215 -4.55 15.44 -10.77
CA CYS A 215 -4.73 16.47 -11.78
C CYS A 215 -6.13 17.10 -11.77
N PHE A 216 -7.16 16.30 -11.51
CA PHE A 216 -8.55 16.78 -11.45
C PHE A 216 -8.76 17.74 -10.27
N ILE A 217 -8.22 17.44 -9.09
CA ILE A 217 -8.39 18.25 -7.88
C ILE A 217 -7.48 19.49 -7.89
N TRP A 218 -6.23 19.35 -8.35
CA TRP A 218 -5.20 20.40 -8.20
C TRP A 218 -4.77 21.07 -9.51
N GLY A 219 -5.34 20.65 -10.64
CA GLY A 219 -4.96 21.09 -11.97
C GLY A 219 -3.69 20.41 -12.50
N GLN A 220 -3.47 20.54 -13.81
CA GLN A 220 -2.29 19.98 -14.48
C GLN A 220 -0.99 20.53 -13.88
N PRO A 221 0.11 19.75 -13.86
CA PRO A 221 1.43 20.29 -13.61
C PRO A 221 1.73 21.33 -14.68
N HIS A 222 2.06 22.57 -14.30
CA HIS A 222 2.66 23.52 -15.24
C HIS A 222 4.05 23.00 -15.61
N TYR A 223 4.13 22.08 -16.59
CA TYR A 223 5.34 21.88 -17.34
C TYR A 223 5.62 23.20 -18.05
N LYS A 224 6.51 24.02 -17.48
CA LYS A 224 7.15 25.08 -18.24
C LYS A 224 7.91 24.37 -19.35
N VAL A 225 7.28 24.26 -20.52
CA VAL A 225 7.95 23.96 -21.77
C VAL A 225 8.94 25.11 -21.96
N LYS A 226 10.20 24.92 -21.55
CA LYS A 226 11.28 25.74 -22.09
C LYS A 226 11.36 25.36 -23.56
N ARG A 227 10.65 26.11 -24.40
CA ARG A 227 10.98 26.23 -25.81
C ARG A 227 12.34 26.91 -25.86
N THR A 228 13.35 26.17 -26.28
CA THR A 228 14.59 26.67 -26.89
C THR A 228 14.79 25.88 -28.15
#